data_AF-Q16VF6-F1
#
_entry.id   AF-Q16VF6-F1
#
_cell.length_a   1.000
_cell.length_b   1.000
_cell.length_c   1.000
_cell.angle_alpha   90.00
_cell.angle_beta   90.00
_cell.angle_gamma   90.00
#
_symmetry.space_group_name_H-M   'P 1'
#
loop_
_entity.id
_entity.type
_entity.pdbx_description
1 polymer ?
#
loop_
_entity_poly.entity_id
_entity_poly.type
_entity_poly.pdbx_seq_one_letter_code
_entity_poly.pdbx_strand_id
1 'polypeptide(L)'
;MKHLSGLILCLGVAAFCNGAAVPQCPEPYGEQAYLHPDHCDQFFLCTNGTLTLETCENGLLFDGKGAVHNHCNYNWAVDCGNRKFVTDQTPISTPGCEYLFGIYPDSHSCSTTYNKCAYGEPHPEHCEAGLVYDHRIHGCQWPDKMLETCNPDAVVGFKCPDSVPSNSINHRFWPYPRYALPGDCHRLITCVDGHPRLITCGEGKVFNEESLTCEDPEDAPYACRH
;
A
#
# COMPACT_ATOMS: atom_id res chain seq x y z
N MET A 1 18.30 -81.04 -19.40
CA MET A 1 17.34 -80.11 -20.04
C MET A 1 16.85 -79.16 -18.96
N LYS A 2 17.47 -77.98 -18.86
CA LYS A 2 16.84 -76.65 -19.06
C LYS A 2 15.61 -76.44 -18.16
N HIS A 3 15.72 -75.60 -17.13
CA HIS A 3 15.28 -74.21 -17.21
C HIS A 3 15.67 -73.43 -15.95
N LEU A 4 16.47 -72.38 -16.17
CA LEU A 4 16.76 -71.29 -15.24
C LEU A 4 15.67 -70.23 -15.48
N SER A 5 15.02 -69.73 -14.43
CA SER A 5 14.25 -68.48 -14.51
C SER A 5 14.30 -67.76 -13.17
N GLY A 6 14.97 -66.62 -13.19
CA GLY A 6 15.20 -65.75 -12.05
C GLY A 6 13.92 -65.03 -11.65
N LEU A 7 13.75 -64.87 -10.34
CA LEU A 7 12.71 -64.06 -9.75
C LEU A 7 13.25 -62.63 -9.60
N ILE A 8 12.67 -61.72 -10.38
CA ILE A 8 12.98 -60.28 -10.37
C ILE A 8 12.42 -59.67 -9.08
N LEU A 9 13.29 -59.05 -8.30
CA LEU A 9 12.95 -58.30 -7.09
C LEU A 9 12.36 -56.94 -7.53
N CYS A 10 11.04 -56.79 -7.50
CA CYS A 10 10.39 -55.48 -7.68
C CYS A 10 10.57 -54.65 -6.41
N LEU A 11 11.63 -53.84 -6.37
CA LEU A 11 11.74 -52.72 -5.44
C LEU A 11 10.64 -51.71 -5.80
N GLY A 12 9.55 -51.73 -5.03
CA GLY A 12 8.49 -50.74 -5.13
C GLY A 12 9.04 -49.36 -4.77
N VAL A 13 9.30 -48.55 -5.80
CA VAL A 13 9.54 -47.12 -5.63
C VAL A 13 8.22 -46.51 -5.19
N ALA A 14 8.10 -46.18 -3.90
CA ALA A 14 7.05 -45.30 -3.43
C ALA A 14 7.26 -43.95 -4.11
N ALA A 15 6.50 -43.69 -5.17
CA ALA A 15 6.37 -42.37 -5.73
C ALA A 15 5.68 -41.50 -4.68
N PHE A 16 6.44 -40.68 -3.97
CA PHE A 16 5.89 -39.57 -3.24
C PHE A 16 5.22 -38.66 -4.27
N CYS A 17 3.89 -38.64 -4.26
CA CYS A 17 3.12 -37.69 -5.05
C CYS A 17 3.59 -36.27 -4.67
N ASN A 18 4.15 -35.58 -5.64
CA ASN A 18 4.49 -34.17 -5.55
C ASN A 18 3.24 -33.38 -5.12
N GLY A 19 3.39 -32.49 -4.14
CA GLY A 19 2.31 -31.62 -3.68
C GLY A 19 1.82 -30.71 -4.80
N ALA A 20 0.62 -31.00 -5.31
CA ALA A 20 -0.22 -30.06 -6.04
C ALA A 20 -1.66 -30.35 -5.64
N ALA A 21 -2.29 -29.50 -4.82
CA ALA A 21 -3.66 -29.74 -4.37
C ALA A 21 -4.39 -28.45 -3.99
N VAL A 22 -5.48 -28.14 -4.71
CA VAL A 22 -6.77 -27.77 -4.07
C VAL A 22 -7.93 -28.50 -4.77
N PRO A 23 -8.20 -29.78 -4.47
CA PRO A 23 -9.33 -30.51 -5.06
C PRO A 23 -10.58 -30.59 -4.17
N GLN A 24 -10.50 -30.22 -2.89
CA GLN A 24 -11.63 -30.09 -1.95
C GLN A 24 -11.33 -28.99 -0.93
N CYS A 25 -12.38 -28.33 -0.42
CA CYS A 25 -12.24 -27.30 0.61
C CYS A 25 -11.68 -27.88 1.91
N PRO A 26 -10.56 -27.35 2.45
CA PRO A 26 -10.01 -27.80 3.72
C PRO A 26 -10.99 -27.60 4.88
N GLU A 27 -11.69 -26.46 4.89
CA GLU A 27 -12.70 -26.13 5.88
C GLU A 27 -14.12 -26.32 5.30
N PRO A 28 -15.03 -27.01 6.02
CA PRO A 28 -16.39 -27.26 5.53
C PRO A 28 -17.32 -26.04 5.65
N TYR A 29 -16.93 -25.01 6.41
CA TYR A 29 -17.75 -23.83 6.69
C TYR A 29 -16.92 -22.54 6.56
N GLY A 30 -17.60 -21.41 6.34
CA GLY A 30 -16.96 -20.11 6.20
C GLY A 30 -16.49 -19.84 4.77
N GLU A 31 -15.68 -18.79 4.63
CA GLU A 31 -15.10 -18.37 3.36
C GLU A 31 -13.58 -18.38 3.45
N GLN A 32 -12.91 -19.08 2.54
CA GLN A 32 -11.45 -19.17 2.47
C GLN A 32 -10.97 -19.10 1.03
N ALA A 33 -9.96 -18.28 0.78
CA ALA A 33 -9.30 -18.16 -0.52
C ALA A 33 -7.89 -18.77 -0.47
N TYR A 34 -7.55 -19.60 -1.44
CA TYR A 34 -6.26 -20.30 -1.53
C TYR A 34 -5.57 -20.01 -2.87
N LEU A 35 -4.25 -19.87 -2.86
CA LEU A 35 -3.49 -19.60 -4.09
C LEU A 35 -3.65 -20.73 -5.11
N HIS A 36 -3.80 -20.37 -6.39
CA HIS A 36 -3.60 -21.34 -7.45
C HIS A 36 -2.09 -21.65 -7.58
N PRO A 37 -1.67 -22.93 -7.64
CA PRO A 37 -0.26 -23.29 -7.61
C PRO A 37 0.52 -22.80 -8.84
N ASP A 38 -0.15 -22.74 -9.99
CA ASP A 38 0.48 -22.41 -11.28
C ASP A 38 0.05 -21.07 -11.86
N HIS A 39 -0.98 -20.43 -11.31
CA HIS A 39 -1.65 -19.28 -11.92
C HIS A 39 -1.75 -18.12 -10.94
N CYS A 40 -1.34 -16.95 -11.38
CA CYS A 40 -1.12 -15.79 -10.52
C CYS A 40 -2.37 -14.93 -10.35
N ASP A 41 -3.12 -14.89 -11.44
CA ASP A 41 -4.39 -14.24 -11.66
C ASP A 41 -5.57 -15.14 -11.29
N GLN A 42 -5.32 -16.32 -10.71
CA GLN A 42 -6.36 -17.24 -10.27
C GLN A 42 -6.16 -17.70 -8.83
N PHE A 43 -7.28 -18.02 -8.19
CA PHE A 43 -7.32 -18.56 -6.84
C PHE A 43 -8.51 -19.48 -6.67
N PHE A 44 -8.42 -20.36 -5.68
CA PHE A 44 -9.51 -21.23 -5.28
C PHE A 44 -10.31 -20.56 -4.16
N LEU A 45 -11.59 -20.37 -4.37
CA LEU A 45 -12.50 -19.85 -3.35
C LEU A 45 -13.34 -21.00 -2.78
N CYS A 46 -13.33 -21.13 -1.47
CA CYS A 46 -14.16 -22.05 -0.73
C CYS A 46 -15.21 -21.27 0.03
N THR A 47 -16.49 -21.52 -0.24
CA THR A 47 -17.61 -20.95 0.50
C THR A 47 -18.50 -22.08 1.01
N ASN A 48 -18.51 -22.30 2.33
CA ASN A 48 -19.26 -23.36 2.99
C ASN A 48 -19.06 -24.74 2.34
N GLY A 49 -17.79 -25.11 2.11
CA GLY A 49 -17.40 -26.39 1.52
C GLY A 49 -17.57 -26.48 0.00
N THR A 50 -18.09 -25.44 -0.66
CA THR A 50 -18.21 -25.37 -2.13
C THR A 50 -16.97 -24.68 -2.70
N LEU A 51 -16.24 -25.41 -3.55
CA LEU A 51 -15.02 -24.93 -4.21
C LEU A 51 -15.33 -24.33 -5.57
N THR A 52 -14.86 -23.11 -5.84
CA THR A 52 -14.83 -22.50 -7.16
C THR A 52 -13.40 -22.08 -7.53
N LEU A 53 -13.14 -21.99 -8.83
CA LEU A 53 -11.90 -21.42 -9.38
C LEU A 53 -12.23 -20.00 -9.87
N GLU A 54 -11.69 -19.02 -9.17
CA GLU A 54 -11.91 -17.60 -9.47
C GLU A 54 -10.71 -17.02 -10.22
N THR A 55 -10.95 -15.95 -10.97
CA THR A 55 -9.94 -15.21 -11.72
C THR A 55 -10.01 -13.73 -11.35
N CYS A 56 -8.88 -13.15 -10.97
CA CYS A 56 -8.78 -11.73 -10.65
C CYS A 56 -8.99 -10.87 -11.90
N GLU A 57 -9.63 -9.72 -11.73
CA GLU A 57 -9.88 -8.78 -12.83
C GLU A 57 -8.60 -8.09 -13.34
N ASN A 58 -8.67 -7.47 -14.52
CA ASN A 58 -7.55 -6.75 -15.12
C ASN A 58 -6.98 -5.67 -14.17
N GLY A 59 -5.70 -5.82 -13.83
CA GLY A 59 -4.99 -4.97 -12.87
C GLY A 59 -4.84 -5.59 -11.47
N LEU A 60 -5.46 -6.75 -11.21
CA LEU A 60 -5.41 -7.44 -9.93
C LEU A 60 -4.80 -8.84 -10.03
N LEU A 61 -4.20 -9.30 -8.95
CA LEU A 61 -3.60 -10.64 -8.79
C LEU A 61 -3.87 -11.17 -7.39
N PHE A 62 -3.72 -12.49 -7.18
CA PHE A 62 -3.97 -13.11 -5.88
C PHE A 62 -2.67 -13.51 -5.15
N ASP A 63 -2.56 -13.06 -3.91
CA ASP A 63 -1.48 -13.43 -2.97
C ASP A 63 -1.99 -13.86 -1.57
N GLY A 64 -3.31 -13.84 -1.36
CA GLY A 64 -3.96 -14.15 -0.08
C GLY A 64 -3.80 -13.08 1.00
N LYS A 65 -3.31 -11.87 0.67
CA LYS A 65 -3.09 -10.78 1.63
C LYS A 65 -3.91 -9.54 1.35
N GLY A 66 -4.27 -9.31 0.08
CA GLY A 66 -5.08 -8.15 -0.32
C GLY A 66 -6.58 -8.45 -0.41
N ALA A 67 -7.37 -7.39 -0.39
CA ALA A 67 -8.81 -7.43 -0.62
C ALA A 67 -9.28 -6.16 -1.33
N VAL A 68 -8.55 -5.77 -2.39
CA VAL A 68 -8.95 -4.66 -3.27
C VAL A 68 -10.27 -4.99 -3.93
N HIS A 69 -10.41 -6.21 -4.46
CA HIS A 69 -11.64 -6.75 -4.98
C HIS A 69 -11.61 -8.28 -4.91
N ASN A 70 -12.65 -8.92 -4.36
CA ASN A 70 -12.80 -10.38 -4.27
C ASN A 70 -11.50 -11.12 -3.88
N HIS A 71 -10.83 -10.68 -2.79
CA HIS A 71 -9.55 -11.24 -2.30
C HIS A 71 -8.31 -11.01 -3.18
N CYS A 72 -8.46 -10.34 -4.32
CA CYS A 72 -7.35 -9.94 -5.15
C CYS A 72 -6.75 -8.62 -4.67
N ASN A 73 -5.48 -8.43 -4.97
CA ASN A 73 -4.68 -7.24 -4.68
C ASN A 73 -4.19 -6.60 -5.98
N TYR A 74 -3.73 -5.36 -5.93
CA TYR A 74 -3.15 -4.72 -7.11
C TYR A 74 -1.95 -5.50 -7.65
N ASN A 75 -1.83 -5.57 -8.97
CA ASN A 75 -0.78 -6.36 -9.64
C ASN A 75 0.65 -6.00 -9.18
N TRP A 76 0.94 -4.71 -8.96
CA TRP A 76 2.24 -4.22 -8.47
C TRP A 76 2.52 -4.56 -7.00
N ALA A 77 1.50 -4.95 -6.23
CA ALA A 77 1.62 -5.32 -4.82
C ALA A 77 1.82 -6.83 -4.62
N VAL A 78 1.70 -7.63 -5.68
CA VAL A 78 1.76 -9.10 -5.62
C VAL A 78 3.09 -9.62 -6.16
N ASP A 79 3.79 -10.41 -5.35
CA ASP A 79 4.89 -11.23 -5.85
C ASP A 79 4.33 -12.53 -6.45
N CYS A 80 4.46 -12.63 -7.76
CA CYS A 80 3.94 -13.75 -8.54
C CYS A 80 4.85 -14.99 -8.50
N GLY A 81 6.14 -14.82 -8.17
CA GLY A 81 7.15 -15.88 -8.30
C GLY A 81 7.17 -16.48 -9.71
N ASN A 82 7.05 -17.81 -9.78
CA ASN A 82 7.05 -18.57 -11.05
C ASN A 82 5.65 -18.89 -11.59
N ARG A 83 4.59 -18.40 -10.95
CA ARG A 83 3.21 -18.63 -11.41
C ARG A 83 3.00 -17.91 -12.74
N LYS A 84 2.27 -18.57 -13.65
CA LYS A 84 1.91 -18.05 -14.97
C LYS A 84 0.63 -17.23 -14.88
N PHE A 85 0.29 -16.56 -15.96
CA PHE A 85 -1.00 -15.89 -16.11
C PHE A 85 -1.85 -16.69 -17.10
N VAL A 86 -3.12 -16.90 -16.78
CA VAL A 86 -4.09 -17.49 -17.72
C VAL A 86 -4.68 -16.42 -18.62
N THR A 87 -4.93 -15.25 -18.04
CA THR A 87 -5.45 -14.08 -18.73
C THR A 87 -4.33 -13.28 -19.38
N ASP A 88 -4.69 -12.55 -20.45
CA ASP A 88 -3.82 -11.55 -21.03
C ASP A 88 -3.61 -10.40 -20.04
N GLN A 89 -2.35 -10.15 -19.67
CA GLN A 89 -1.97 -9.10 -18.75
C GLN A 89 -1.88 -7.71 -19.41
N THR A 90 -2.20 -7.61 -20.70
CA THR A 90 -2.28 -6.33 -21.39
C THR A 90 -3.30 -5.42 -20.68
N PRO A 91 -2.94 -4.17 -20.36
CA PRO A 91 -3.86 -3.24 -19.71
C PRO A 91 -5.11 -3.00 -20.56
N ILE A 92 -6.29 -3.02 -19.92
CA ILE A 92 -7.54 -2.56 -20.53
C ILE A 92 -7.75 -1.13 -20.05
N SER A 93 -7.29 -0.18 -20.86
CA SER A 93 -7.26 1.24 -20.46
C SER A 93 -8.55 1.99 -20.78
N THR A 94 -8.92 2.89 -19.87
CA THR A 94 -10.00 3.88 -19.99
C THR A 94 -9.44 5.27 -19.64
N PRO A 95 -10.16 6.38 -19.90
CA PRO A 95 -9.68 7.70 -19.51
C PRO A 95 -9.41 7.79 -17.99
N GLY A 96 -8.15 7.99 -17.62
CA GLY A 96 -7.71 8.11 -16.21
C GLY A 96 -7.34 6.78 -15.53
N CYS A 97 -7.50 5.64 -16.21
CA CYS A 97 -7.17 4.32 -15.67
C CYS A 97 -6.38 3.50 -16.69
N GLU A 98 -5.16 3.07 -16.34
CA GLU A 98 -4.36 2.21 -17.21
C GLU A 98 -4.92 0.78 -17.25
N TYR A 99 -5.30 0.24 -16.09
CA TYR A 99 -6.02 -1.03 -15.91
C TYR A 99 -7.40 -0.74 -15.33
N LEU A 100 -8.33 -1.71 -15.43
CA LEU A 100 -9.66 -1.57 -14.84
C LEU A 100 -9.63 -1.36 -13.33
N PHE A 101 -8.66 -1.96 -12.65
CA PHE A 101 -8.38 -1.71 -11.24
C PHE A 101 -6.94 -1.23 -11.06
N GLY A 102 -6.76 -0.13 -10.36
CA GLY A 102 -5.45 0.42 -10.08
C GLY A 102 -5.47 1.77 -9.37
N ILE A 103 -4.29 2.33 -9.13
CA ILE A 103 -4.10 3.65 -8.54
C ILE A 103 -3.20 4.47 -9.47
N TYR A 104 -3.70 5.62 -9.92
CA TYR A 104 -3.08 6.41 -10.98
C TYR A 104 -3.03 7.90 -10.62
N PRO A 105 -2.04 8.63 -11.14
CA PRO A 105 -2.03 10.07 -10.99
C PRO A 105 -3.22 10.71 -11.73
N ASP A 106 -3.78 11.77 -11.17
CA ASP A 106 -4.85 12.56 -11.81
C ASP A 106 -4.29 13.67 -12.73
N SER A 107 -3.00 13.97 -12.59
CA SER A 107 -2.27 14.98 -13.36
C SER A 107 -0.84 14.50 -13.66
N HIS A 108 -0.24 15.03 -14.72
CA HIS A 108 1.19 14.87 -14.99
C HIS A 108 2.09 15.81 -14.16
N SER A 109 1.49 16.73 -13.39
CA SER A 109 2.19 17.62 -12.47
C SER A 109 2.04 17.15 -11.02
N CYS A 110 2.76 17.80 -10.10
CA CYS A 110 2.56 17.64 -8.66
C CYS A 110 1.08 17.77 -8.29
N SER A 111 0.54 16.77 -7.60
CA SER A 111 -0.87 16.70 -7.23
C SER A 111 -1.03 16.15 -5.82
N THR A 112 -2.01 16.70 -5.10
CA THR A 112 -2.45 16.20 -3.79
C THR A 112 -3.62 15.20 -3.93
N THR A 113 -4.04 14.96 -5.17
CA THR A 113 -5.13 14.06 -5.55
C THR A 113 -4.62 12.96 -6.46
N TYR A 114 -5.35 11.85 -6.52
CA TYR A 114 -5.06 10.72 -7.38
C TYR A 114 -6.37 9.96 -7.66
N ASN A 115 -6.34 9.03 -8.63
CA ASN A 115 -7.51 8.22 -8.96
C ASN A 115 -7.32 6.80 -8.47
N LYS A 116 -8.33 6.26 -7.77
CA LYS A 116 -8.51 4.81 -7.61
C LYS A 116 -9.52 4.34 -8.63
N CYS A 117 -9.12 3.40 -9.47
CA CYS A 117 -9.98 2.86 -10.51
C CYS A 117 -10.64 1.57 -10.04
N ALA A 118 -11.93 1.45 -10.32
CA ALA A 118 -12.69 0.21 -10.19
C ALA A 118 -13.51 0.03 -11.47
N TYR A 119 -13.39 -1.13 -12.11
CA TYR A 119 -14.06 -1.40 -13.40
C TYR A 119 -13.76 -0.36 -14.50
N GLY A 120 -12.59 0.29 -14.45
CA GLY A 120 -12.19 1.34 -15.39
C GLY A 120 -12.82 2.71 -15.13
N GLU A 121 -13.56 2.89 -14.03
CA GLU A 121 -14.10 4.19 -13.61
C GLU A 121 -13.14 4.84 -12.59
N PRO A 122 -12.62 6.05 -12.85
CA PRO A 122 -11.74 6.74 -11.92
C PRO A 122 -12.53 7.38 -10.77
N HIS A 123 -12.13 7.07 -9.55
CA HIS A 123 -12.63 7.69 -8.33
C HIS A 123 -11.54 8.60 -7.73
N PRO A 124 -11.74 9.93 -7.72
CA PRO A 124 -10.78 10.85 -7.14
C PRO A 124 -10.65 10.65 -5.63
N GLU A 125 -9.41 10.61 -5.16
CA GLU A 125 -9.03 10.47 -3.77
C GLU A 125 -8.02 11.56 -3.41
N HIS A 126 -7.97 11.91 -2.13
CA HIS A 126 -7.02 12.89 -1.61
C HIS A 126 -5.92 12.19 -0.82
N CYS A 127 -4.69 12.65 -1.00
CA CYS A 127 -3.64 12.41 -0.03
C CYS A 127 -3.93 13.13 1.28
N GLU A 128 -3.39 12.63 2.38
CA GLU A 128 -3.40 13.37 3.64
C GLU A 128 -2.74 14.75 3.44
N ALA A 129 -3.19 15.72 4.23
CA ALA A 129 -2.74 17.11 4.07
C ALA A 129 -1.21 17.22 4.15
N GLY A 130 -0.62 17.95 3.19
CA GLY A 130 0.82 18.12 3.08
C GLY A 130 1.56 16.99 2.35
N LEU A 131 0.86 15.95 1.89
CA LEU A 131 1.40 14.91 1.03
C LEU A 131 0.93 15.08 -0.42
N VAL A 132 1.67 14.46 -1.33
CA VAL A 132 1.42 14.43 -2.78
C VAL A 132 1.47 13.00 -3.29
N TYR A 133 0.77 12.70 -4.37
CA TYR A 133 0.77 11.35 -4.93
C TYR A 133 2.07 11.06 -5.69
N ASP A 134 2.74 9.96 -5.35
CA ASP A 134 3.91 9.43 -6.05
C ASP A 134 3.54 8.10 -6.73
N HIS A 135 3.38 8.16 -8.05
CA HIS A 135 3.06 6.99 -8.88
C HIS A 135 4.10 5.86 -8.74
N ARG A 136 5.37 6.16 -8.47
CA ARG A 136 6.44 5.15 -8.40
C ARG A 136 6.25 4.16 -7.24
N ILE A 137 5.55 4.60 -6.20
CA ILE A 137 5.24 3.79 -5.01
C ILE A 137 3.74 3.53 -4.86
N HIS A 138 2.93 3.96 -5.84
CA HIS A 138 1.47 3.89 -5.83
C HIS A 138 0.82 4.43 -4.54
N GLY A 139 1.32 5.56 -4.04
CA GLY A 139 0.88 6.10 -2.76
C GLY A 139 1.27 7.55 -2.51
N CYS A 140 0.83 8.08 -1.37
CA CYS A 140 1.13 9.46 -0.96
C CYS A 140 2.52 9.56 -0.32
N GLN A 141 3.25 10.60 -0.67
CA GLN A 141 4.64 10.83 -0.28
C GLN A 141 4.85 12.30 0.08
N TRP A 142 5.89 12.57 0.87
CA TRP A 142 6.32 13.93 1.16
C TRP A 142 6.81 14.63 -0.11
N PRO A 143 6.43 15.90 -0.34
CA PRO A 143 6.80 16.62 -1.55
C PRO A 143 8.32 16.82 -1.70
N ASP A 144 9.10 16.78 -0.61
CA ASP A 144 10.57 16.87 -0.66
C ASP A 144 11.24 15.62 -1.28
N LYS A 145 10.49 14.52 -1.46
CA LYS A 145 10.95 13.36 -2.23
C LYS A 145 10.60 13.43 -3.72
N MET A 146 9.93 14.52 -4.12
CA MET A 146 9.45 14.76 -5.49
C MET A 146 9.88 16.13 -6.00
N LEU A 147 11.06 16.63 -5.60
CA LEU A 147 11.55 17.97 -5.97
C LEU A 147 11.68 18.21 -7.49
N GLU A 148 11.69 17.14 -8.28
CA GLU A 148 11.69 17.20 -9.75
C GLU A 148 10.37 17.71 -10.34
N THR A 149 9.26 17.57 -9.62
CA THR A 149 7.92 18.00 -10.08
C THR A 149 7.15 18.84 -9.06
N CYS A 150 7.53 18.81 -7.78
CA CYS A 150 6.82 19.44 -6.67
C CYS A 150 7.64 20.55 -6.01
N ASN A 151 6.94 21.58 -5.52
CA ASN A 151 7.47 22.57 -4.59
C ASN A 151 6.90 22.31 -3.18
N PRO A 152 7.69 21.79 -2.23
CA PRO A 152 7.24 21.49 -0.86
C PRO A 152 6.64 22.70 -0.14
N ASP A 153 7.24 23.89 -0.31
CA ASP A 153 6.78 25.11 0.36
C ASP A 153 5.37 25.50 -0.10
N ALA A 154 5.07 25.29 -1.39
CA ALA A 154 3.76 25.59 -1.96
C ALA A 154 2.71 24.56 -1.55
N VAL A 155 3.08 23.29 -1.46
CA VAL A 155 2.18 22.20 -1.04
C VAL A 155 1.79 22.35 0.44
N VAL A 156 2.78 22.62 1.30
CA VAL A 156 2.55 22.76 2.76
C VAL A 156 2.06 24.16 3.12
N GLY A 157 2.37 25.17 2.30
CA GLY A 157 2.06 26.58 2.58
C GLY A 157 2.99 27.19 3.64
N PHE A 158 4.19 26.65 3.81
CA PHE A 158 5.17 27.12 4.78
C PHE A 158 6.58 27.12 4.17
N LYS A 159 7.41 28.08 4.54
CA LYS A 159 8.83 28.10 4.14
C LYS A 159 9.70 27.93 5.37
N CYS A 160 10.56 26.91 5.35
CA CYS A 160 11.52 26.68 6.41
C CYS A 160 12.51 27.84 6.56
N PRO A 161 12.80 28.30 7.79
CA PRO A 161 13.83 29.31 8.01
C PRO A 161 15.22 28.82 7.59
N ASP A 162 16.01 29.68 6.95
CA ASP A 162 17.39 29.36 6.51
C ASP A 162 18.33 29.08 7.71
N SER A 163 18.01 29.60 8.89
CA SER A 163 18.74 29.34 10.12
C SER A 163 17.80 29.35 11.32
N VAL A 164 18.17 28.59 12.35
CA VAL A 164 17.42 28.51 13.60
C VAL A 164 18.26 29.11 14.73
N PRO A 165 17.78 30.15 15.43
CA PRO A 165 18.53 30.74 16.54
C PRO A 165 18.81 29.71 17.63
N SER A 166 20.06 29.61 18.09
CA SER A 166 20.50 28.59 19.07
C SER A 166 19.79 28.67 20.43
N ASN A 167 19.23 29.83 20.75
CA ASN A 167 18.45 30.08 21.96
C ASN A 167 16.92 29.89 21.78
N SER A 168 16.45 29.49 20.59
CA SER A 168 15.03 29.22 20.34
C SER A 168 14.62 27.82 20.78
N ILE A 169 13.34 27.63 21.10
CA ILE A 169 12.77 26.30 21.39
C ILE A 169 12.85 25.37 20.17
N ASN A 170 12.79 25.91 18.96
CA ASN A 170 12.88 25.17 17.70
C ASN A 170 14.25 24.50 17.54
N HIS A 171 15.33 25.16 17.98
CA HIS A 171 16.70 24.63 17.91
C HIS A 171 16.91 23.36 18.75
N ARG A 172 16.04 23.10 19.75
CA ARG A 172 16.06 21.85 20.54
C ARG A 172 15.82 20.61 19.67
N PHE A 173 15.21 20.77 18.49
CA PHE A 173 14.91 19.70 17.55
C PHE A 173 15.90 19.62 16.38
N TRP A 174 17.03 20.34 16.44
CA TRP A 174 18.07 20.25 15.42
C TRP A 174 18.54 18.79 15.20
N PRO A 175 18.69 18.31 13.94
CA PRO A 175 18.68 19.05 12.67
C PRO A 175 17.30 19.28 12.03
N TYR A 176 16.21 18.89 12.70
CA TYR A 176 14.84 18.95 12.17
C TYR A 176 13.95 19.87 13.01
N PRO A 177 14.17 21.20 12.95
CA PRO A 177 13.43 22.15 13.75
C PRO A 177 11.93 22.08 13.45
N ARG A 178 11.13 22.29 14.49
CA ARG A 178 9.66 22.20 14.44
C ARG A 178 9.02 23.57 14.54
N TYR A 179 7.84 23.74 13.98
CA TYR A 179 7.10 25.01 13.99
C TYR A 179 5.61 24.77 14.18
N ALA A 180 4.95 25.71 14.84
CA ALA A 180 3.50 25.76 14.95
C ALA A 180 2.86 26.07 13.60
N LEU A 181 1.69 25.51 13.36
CA LEU A 181 0.82 25.91 12.27
C LEU A 181 -0.31 26.80 12.85
N PRO A 182 -0.36 28.10 12.51
CA PRO A 182 -1.31 29.02 13.13
C PRO A 182 -2.77 28.55 12.99
N GLY A 183 -3.46 28.40 14.14
CA GLY A 183 -4.86 27.99 14.18
C GLY A 183 -5.10 26.49 14.01
N ASP A 184 -4.06 25.68 13.94
CA ASP A 184 -4.16 24.23 13.85
C ASP A 184 -3.58 23.55 15.09
N CYS A 185 -4.48 22.95 15.87
CA CYS A 185 -4.12 22.27 17.11
C CYS A 185 -3.73 20.81 16.91
N HIS A 186 -3.82 20.24 15.70
CA HIS A 186 -3.60 18.81 15.47
C HIS A 186 -2.42 18.53 14.56
N ARG A 187 -1.73 19.56 14.08
CA ARG A 187 -0.60 19.42 13.17
C ARG A 187 0.54 20.33 13.55
N LEU A 188 1.75 19.91 13.20
CA LEU A 188 2.95 20.72 13.28
C LEU A 188 3.74 20.66 11.98
N ILE A 189 4.66 21.58 11.81
CA ILE A 189 5.62 21.54 10.70
C ILE A 189 6.96 21.06 11.24
N THR A 190 7.58 20.11 10.55
CA THR A 190 8.99 19.74 10.76
C THR A 190 9.78 20.07 9.50
N CYS A 191 10.85 20.84 9.63
CA CYS A 191 11.74 21.14 8.52
C CYS A 191 12.80 20.05 8.40
N VAL A 192 12.77 19.30 7.29
CA VAL A 192 13.74 18.24 6.99
C VAL A 192 14.60 18.71 5.82
N ASP A 193 15.90 18.86 6.04
CA ASP A 193 16.85 19.34 5.03
C ASP A 193 16.42 20.64 4.34
N GLY A 194 15.78 21.55 5.10
CA GLY A 194 15.28 22.82 4.61
C GLY A 194 13.90 22.78 3.93
N HIS A 195 13.24 21.62 3.87
CA HIS A 195 11.89 21.47 3.30
C HIS A 195 10.84 21.18 4.37
N PRO A 196 9.65 21.80 4.30
CA PRO A 196 8.59 21.59 5.26
C PRO A 196 7.90 20.25 5.06
N ARG A 197 7.60 19.59 6.18
CA ARG A 197 6.68 18.45 6.25
C ARG A 197 5.59 18.76 7.27
N LEU A 198 4.34 18.58 6.87
CA LEU A 198 3.19 18.71 7.76
C LEU A 198 2.95 17.39 8.49
N ILE A 199 3.11 17.38 9.80
CA ILE A 199 2.98 16.17 10.64
C ILE A 199 1.68 16.25 11.42
N THR A 200 0.80 15.28 11.24
CA THR A 200 -0.41 15.12 12.05
C THR A 200 -0.06 14.49 13.39
N CYS A 201 -0.55 15.10 14.47
CA CYS A 201 -0.50 14.52 15.79
C CYS A 201 -1.28 13.21 15.81
N GLY A 202 -0.79 12.22 16.57
CA GLY A 202 -1.48 10.95 16.73
C GLY A 202 -2.91 11.15 17.28
N GLU A 203 -3.73 10.12 17.15
CA GLU A 203 -5.14 10.16 17.57
C GLU A 203 -5.28 10.68 19.02
N GLY A 204 -6.17 11.66 19.19
CA GLY A 204 -6.45 12.28 20.50
C GLY A 204 -5.37 13.25 21.01
N LYS A 205 -4.27 13.45 20.28
CA LYS A 205 -3.20 14.39 20.67
C LYS A 205 -3.38 15.75 20.00
N VAL A 206 -2.86 16.78 20.67
CA VAL A 206 -2.84 18.15 20.19
C VAL A 206 -1.43 18.73 20.27
N PHE A 207 -1.13 19.68 19.39
CA PHE A 207 0.16 20.34 19.34
C PHE A 207 0.28 21.38 20.44
N ASN A 208 1.36 21.29 21.22
CA ASN A 208 1.74 22.29 22.20
C ASN A 208 2.84 23.20 21.62
N GLU A 209 2.53 24.48 21.39
CA GLU A 209 3.46 25.46 20.83
C GLU A 209 4.63 25.80 21.76
N GLU A 210 4.48 25.62 23.08
CA GLU A 210 5.53 25.90 24.07
C GLU A 210 6.60 24.80 24.09
N SER A 211 6.19 23.55 23.86
CA SER A 211 7.08 22.39 23.82
C SER A 211 7.48 21.99 22.39
N LEU A 212 6.72 22.43 21.38
CA LEU A 212 6.77 21.99 19.98
C LEU A 212 6.61 20.47 19.82
N THR A 213 5.72 19.87 20.59
CA THR A 213 5.40 18.44 20.54
C THR A 213 3.90 18.18 20.57
N CYS A 214 3.49 16.96 20.18
CA CYS A 214 2.11 16.51 20.32
C CYS A 214 1.92 15.89 21.71
N GLU A 215 0.97 16.42 22.46
CA GLU A 215 0.70 16.09 23.87
C GLU A 215 -0.78 15.79 24.07
N ASP A 216 -1.15 15.34 25.27
CA ASP A 216 -2.55 15.22 25.63
C ASP A 216 -3.20 16.61 25.75
N PRO A 217 -4.50 16.75 25.44
CA PRO A 217 -5.18 18.05 25.50
C PRO A 217 -5.07 18.76 26.86
N GLU A 218 -4.99 18.01 27.96
CA GLU A 218 -4.82 18.56 29.30
C GLU A 218 -3.49 19.28 29.53
N ASP A 219 -2.43 18.84 28.83
CA ASP A 219 -1.08 19.39 28.93
C ASP A 219 -0.85 20.56 27.95
N ALA A 220 -1.70 20.70 26.93
CA ALA A 220 -1.58 21.73 25.92
C ALA A 220 -2.13 23.10 26.37
N PRO A 221 -1.79 24.20 25.66
CA PRO A 221 -2.37 25.52 25.90
C PRO A 221 -3.89 25.52 25.79
N TYR A 222 -4.57 26.39 26.54
CA TYR A 222 -6.05 26.43 26.62
C TYR A 222 -6.74 26.43 25.25
N ALA A 223 -6.15 27.11 24.26
CA ALA A 223 -6.69 27.21 22.90
C ALA A 223 -6.85 25.87 22.18
N CYS A 224 -6.11 24.83 22.58
CA CYS A 224 -6.09 23.51 21.95
C CYS A 224 -6.63 22.39 22.85
N ARG A 225 -7.39 22.71 23.92
CA ARG A 225 -7.91 21.72 24.89
C ARG A 225 -9.27 21.11 24.54
N HIS A 226 -9.80 21.38 23.35
CA HIS A 226 -11.18 21.08 22.98
C HIS A 226 -11.26 20.19 21.76
#